data_AF-A0AAW1BIG2-F1
#
_entry.id   AF-A0AAW1BIG2-F1
#
_cell.length_a   1.000
_cell.length_b   1.000
_cell.length_c   1.000
_cell.angle_alpha   90.00
_cell.angle_beta   90.00
_cell.angle_gamma   90.00
#
_symmetry.space_group_name_H-M   'P 1'
#
loop_
_entity.id
_entity.type
_entity.pdbx_description
1 polymer ?
#
loop_
_entity_poly.entity_id
_entity_poly.type
_entity_poly.pdbx_seq_one_letter_code
_entity_poly.pdbx_strand_id
1 'polypeptide(L)'
;MEFSQAETVRAEMDWEVARITYKSNTCTKRPRPPPKPQNAITIAVSSQALFDMVEERKIYEEQSLEKYVEYQQANKNVTLKPGPAFAFVKVVEHVNA
;
A
#
# COMPACT_ATOMS: atom_id res chain seq x y z
N MET A 1 -20.96 17.51 -16.08
CA MET A 1 -20.30 17.15 -14.81
C MET A 1 -18.89 17.73 -14.91
N GLU A 2 -18.76 19.03 -14.65
CA GLU A 2 -17.48 19.75 -14.73
C GLU A 2 -16.83 19.71 -13.35
N PHE A 3 -15.72 18.98 -13.23
CA PHE A 3 -14.91 19.01 -12.03
C PHE A 3 -14.14 20.34 -12.00
N SER A 4 -14.40 21.15 -10.97
CA SER A 4 -13.77 22.44 -10.76
C SER A 4 -12.26 22.27 -10.59
N GLN A 5 -11.47 23.04 -11.36
CA GLN A 5 -10.00 23.05 -11.32
C GLN A 5 -9.43 23.19 -9.90
N ALA A 6 -10.20 23.75 -8.95
CA ALA A 6 -9.83 23.91 -7.55
C ALA A 6 -9.70 22.59 -6.75
N GLU A 7 -10.43 21.54 -7.12
CA GLU A 7 -10.26 20.21 -6.48
C GLU A 7 -9.02 19.48 -7.01
N THR A 8 -8.71 19.66 -8.30
CA THR A 8 -7.52 19.08 -8.94
C THR A 8 -6.24 19.64 -8.35
N VAL A 9 -6.14 20.97 -8.15
CA VAL A 9 -4.96 21.56 -7.48
C VAL A 9 -4.85 21.19 -6.01
N ARG A 10 -5.98 20.92 -5.33
CA ARG A 10 -5.97 20.46 -3.92
C ARG A 10 -5.48 19.02 -3.80
N ALA A 11 -5.88 18.16 -4.74
CA ALA A 11 -5.42 16.78 -4.82
C ALA A 11 -3.94 16.67 -5.25
N GLU A 12 -3.47 17.53 -6.18
CA GLU A 12 -2.05 17.60 -6.56
C GLU A 12 -1.17 18.10 -5.41
N MET A 13 -1.66 19.06 -4.61
CA MET A 13 -0.95 19.56 -3.42
C MET A 13 -0.82 18.49 -2.34
N ASP A 14 -1.88 17.72 -2.10
CA ASP A 14 -1.87 16.58 -1.16
C ASP A 14 -0.91 15.48 -1.64
N TRP A 15 -0.83 15.26 -2.95
CA TRP A 15 0.10 14.28 -3.53
C TRP A 15 1.56 14.70 -3.42
N GLU A 16 1.90 15.97 -3.68
CA GLU A 16 3.30 16.41 -3.57
C GLU A 16 3.76 16.40 -2.10
N VAL A 17 2.87 16.75 -1.16
CA VAL A 17 3.12 16.63 0.29
C VAL A 17 3.28 15.16 0.72
N ALA A 18 2.42 14.26 0.25
CA ALA A 18 2.55 12.82 0.50
C ALA A 18 3.87 12.28 -0.06
N ARG A 19 4.28 12.71 -1.26
CA ARG A 19 5.53 12.31 -1.92
C ARG A 19 6.77 12.81 -1.16
N ILE A 20 6.74 14.03 -0.63
CA ILE A 20 7.80 14.58 0.22
C ILE A 20 7.90 13.78 1.52
N THR A 21 6.77 13.48 2.15
CA THR A 21 6.71 12.67 3.39
C THR A 21 7.23 11.25 3.18
N TYR A 22 6.88 10.63 2.05
CA TYR A 22 7.38 9.29 1.69
C TYR A 22 8.89 9.29 1.47
N LYS A 23 9.43 10.35 0.86
CA LYS A 23 10.88 10.51 0.65
C LYS A 23 11.62 10.79 1.96
N SER A 24 11.07 11.63 2.84
CA SER A 24 11.72 12.00 4.11
C SER A 24 11.81 10.84 5.11
N ASN A 25 10.88 9.89 5.06
CA ASN A 25 10.84 8.76 5.99
C ASN A 25 11.81 7.62 5.61
N THR A 26 12.53 7.75 4.48
CA THR A 26 13.60 6.82 4.10
C THR A 26 14.92 7.21 4.77
N CYS A 27 15.13 6.65 5.96
CA CYS A 27 16.33 6.82 6.77
C CYS A 27 17.63 6.55 5.98
N THR A 28 18.64 7.38 6.25
CA THR A 28 19.88 7.65 5.51
C THR A 28 20.97 6.56 5.54
N LYS A 29 20.62 5.28 5.41
CA LYS A 29 21.62 4.24 5.11
C LYS A 29 21.79 4.24 3.59
N ARG A 30 23.02 4.40 3.08
CA ARG A 30 23.32 4.34 1.64
C ARG A 30 22.56 3.15 1.02
N PRO A 31 21.67 3.35 0.04
CA PRO A 31 20.90 2.24 -0.51
C PRO A 31 21.91 1.24 -1.08
N ARG A 32 21.88 0.02 -0.55
CA ARG A 32 22.69 -1.06 -1.14
C ARG A 32 22.26 -1.18 -2.60
N PRO A 33 23.22 -1.28 -3.54
CA PRO A 33 22.85 -1.50 -4.93
C PRO A 33 21.95 -2.74 -4.98
N PRO A 34 20.80 -2.68 -5.67
CA PRO A 34 19.88 -3.80 -5.70
C PRO A 34 20.64 -5.04 -6.18
N PRO A 35 20.37 -6.22 -5.58
CA PRO A 35 20.99 -7.45 -6.03
C PRO A 35 20.74 -7.64 -7.53
N LYS A 36 21.73 -8.18 -8.23
CA LYS A 36 21.54 -8.56 -9.65
C LYS A 36 20.35 -9.51 -9.72
N PRO A 37 19.46 -9.38 -10.72
CA PRO A 37 18.23 -10.17 -10.80
C PRO A 37 18.49 -11.69 -10.78
N GLN A 38 19.66 -12.13 -11.25
CA GLN A 38 20.10 -13.53 -11.21
C GLN A 38 20.33 -14.09 -9.79
N ASN A 39 20.61 -13.21 -8.83
CA ASN A 39 20.92 -13.54 -7.43
C ASN A 39 19.84 -13.03 -6.46
N ALA A 40 18.74 -12.47 -6.99
CA ALA A 40 17.68 -11.86 -6.20
C ALA A 40 16.47 -12.79 -6.08
N ILE A 41 15.92 -12.90 -4.88
CA ILE A 41 14.65 -13.61 -4.66
C ILE A 41 13.51 -12.66 -5.02
N THR A 42 12.76 -12.95 -6.08
CA THR A 42 11.59 -12.16 -6.49
C THR A 42 10.32 -12.91 -6.11
N ILE A 43 9.47 -12.28 -5.30
CA ILE A 43 8.16 -12.82 -4.88
C ILE A 43 7.04 -11.86 -5.28
N ALA A 44 5.91 -12.41 -5.72
CA ALA A 44 4.67 -11.65 -5.91
C ALA A 44 3.70 -12.02 -4.78
N VAL A 45 3.20 -11.01 -4.07
CA VAL A 45 2.33 -11.20 -2.89
C VAL A 45 1.06 -10.39 -3.09
N SER A 46 -0.09 -10.98 -2.79
CA SER A 46 -1.37 -10.26 -2.81
C SER A 46 -1.50 -9.31 -1.61
N SER A 47 -2.24 -8.21 -1.78
CA SER A 47 -2.46 -7.25 -0.70
C SER A 47 -3.15 -7.88 0.52
N GLN A 48 -4.08 -8.81 0.31
CA GLN A 48 -4.76 -9.58 1.38
C GLN A 48 -3.81 -10.51 2.15
N ALA A 49 -2.71 -10.96 1.54
CA ALA A 49 -1.73 -11.76 2.28
C ALA A 49 -0.86 -10.87 3.18
N LEU A 50 -0.57 -9.64 2.76
CA LEU A 50 0.22 -8.67 3.51
C LEU A 50 -0.57 -7.99 4.63
N PHE A 51 -1.87 -7.80 4.45
CA PHE A 51 -2.73 -7.07 5.37
C PHE A 51 -3.96 -7.88 5.73
N ASP A 52 -4.41 -7.76 6.98
CA ASP A 52 -5.67 -8.32 7.41
C ASP A 52 -6.83 -7.57 6.74
N MET A 53 -7.41 -8.19 5.71
CA MET A 53 -8.54 -7.68 4.92
C MET A 53 -9.75 -8.63 4.98
N VAL A 54 -9.89 -9.38 6.08
CA VAL A 54 -10.92 -10.43 6.20
C VAL A 54 -12.34 -9.84 6.15
N GLU A 55 -12.54 -8.67 6.74
CA GLU A 55 -13.86 -8.04 6.81
C GLU A 55 -14.27 -7.43 5.47
N GLU A 56 -13.34 -6.76 4.81
CA GLU A 56 -13.49 -6.22 3.46
C GLU A 56 -13.86 -7.33 2.48
N ARG A 57 -13.21 -8.49 2.61
CA ARG A 57 -13.51 -9.66 1.77
C ARG A 57 -14.92 -10.19 2.00
N LYS A 58 -15.40 -10.26 3.25
CA LYS A 58 -16.79 -10.66 3.53
C LYS A 58 -17.79 -9.70 2.91
N ILE A 59 -17.54 -8.39 3.03
CA ILE A 59 -18.42 -7.37 2.43
C ILE A 59 -18.47 -7.55 0.91
N TYR A 60 -17.33 -7.81 0.26
CA TYR A 60 -17.29 -8.08 -1.17
C TYR A 60 -18.05 -9.35 -1.56
N GLU A 61 -17.92 -10.43 -0.78
CA GLU A 61 -18.57 -11.72 -1.06
C GLU A 61 -20.08 -11.70 -0.76
N GLU A 62 -20.53 -10.99 0.28
CA GLU A 62 -21.90 -11.03 0.78
C GLU A 62 -22.76 -9.84 0.30
N GLN A 63 -22.20 -8.63 0.20
CA GLN A 63 -22.98 -7.38 0.15
C GLN A 63 -22.87 -6.61 -1.17
N SER A 64 -22.15 -7.13 -2.17
CA SER A 64 -21.86 -6.53 -3.49
C SER A 64 -20.66 -5.60 -3.57
N LEU A 65 -20.23 -5.32 -4.82
CA LEU A 65 -19.10 -4.45 -5.12
C LEU A 65 -19.34 -3.01 -4.66
N GLU A 66 -20.57 -2.49 -4.77
CA GLU A 66 -20.87 -1.11 -4.36
C GLU A 66 -20.60 -0.91 -2.86
N LYS A 67 -21.01 -1.88 -2.03
CA LYS A 67 -20.80 -1.84 -0.57
C LYS A 67 -19.33 -1.94 -0.19
N TYR A 68 -18.55 -2.75 -0.92
CA TYR A 68 -17.11 -2.82 -0.74
C TYR A 68 -16.42 -1.48 -1.02
N VAL A 69 -16.81 -0.78 -2.09
CA VAL A 69 -16.25 0.54 -2.44
C VAL A 69 -16.58 1.59 -1.37
N GLU A 70 -17.83 1.63 -0.90
CA GLU A 70 -18.26 2.52 0.19
C GLU A 70 -17.43 2.26 1.47
N TYR A 71 -17.25 0.99 1.84
CA TYR A 71 -16.47 0.61 3.02
C TYR A 71 -15.00 1.03 2.92
N GLN A 72 -14.36 0.82 1.76
CA GLN A 72 -12.97 1.22 1.54
C GLN A 72 -12.80 2.75 1.55
N GLN A 73 -13.76 3.50 1.01
CA GLN A 73 -13.72 4.97 1.08
C GLN A 73 -13.88 5.49 2.50
N ALA A 74 -14.77 4.89 3.29
CA ALA A 74 -14.97 5.26 4.70
C ALA A 74 -13.74 4.93 5.56
N ASN A 75 -13.10 3.79 5.30
CA ASN A 75 -11.96 3.30 6.08
C ASN A 75 -10.58 3.65 5.52
N LYS A 76 -10.48 4.53 4.52
CA LYS A 76 -9.22 4.90 3.85
C LYS A 76 -8.13 5.44 4.79
N ASN A 77 -8.51 6.05 5.90
CA ASN A 77 -7.59 6.65 6.87
C ASN A 77 -7.23 5.67 8.02
N VAL A 78 -7.79 4.47 8.00
CA VAL A 78 -7.53 3.44 9.01
C VAL A 78 -6.35 2.60 8.56
N THR A 79 -5.35 2.46 9.43
CA THR A 79 -4.18 1.61 9.14
C THR A 79 -4.58 0.14 9.24
N LEU A 80 -4.33 -0.63 8.17
CA LEU A 80 -4.59 -2.06 8.14
C LEU A 80 -3.62 -2.82 9.04
N LYS A 81 -4.12 -3.87 9.70
CA LYS A 81 -3.29 -4.73 10.54
C LYS A 81 -2.40 -5.61 9.65
N PRO A 82 -1.19 -5.97 10.10
CA PRO A 82 -0.33 -6.88 9.35
C PRO A 82 -1.00 -8.25 9.20
N GLY A 83 -1.02 -8.75 7.98
CA GLY A 83 -1.51 -10.06 7.62
C GLY A 83 -0.46 -11.16 7.80
N PRO A 84 -0.82 -12.42 7.50
CA PRO A 84 0.03 -13.58 7.74
C PRO A 84 1.36 -13.54 6.97
N ALA A 85 1.40 -12.94 5.77
CA ALA A 85 2.61 -12.86 4.96
C ALA A 85 3.51 -11.67 5.31
N PHE A 86 3.08 -10.76 6.20
CA PHE A 86 3.84 -9.55 6.52
C PHE A 86 5.21 -9.87 7.12
N ALA A 87 5.24 -10.77 8.11
CA ALA A 87 6.47 -11.22 8.74
C ALA A 87 7.41 -11.92 7.73
N PHE A 88 6.84 -12.70 6.81
CA PHE A 88 7.61 -13.39 5.77
C PHE A 88 8.32 -12.41 4.84
N VAL A 89 7.63 -11.38 4.34
CA VAL A 89 8.24 -10.38 3.45
C VAL A 89 9.35 -9.62 4.16
N LYS A 90 9.19 -9.31 5.45
CA LYS A 90 10.26 -8.71 6.26
C LYS A 90 11.49 -9.58 6.32
N VAL A 91 11.36 -10.91 6.42
CA VAL A 91 12.52 -11.82 6.41
C VAL A 91 13.16 -11.88 5.03
N VAL A 92 12.37 -11.99 3.95
CA VAL A 92 12.88 -12.03 2.57
C VAL A 92 13.63 -10.74 2.21
N GLU A 93 13.15 -9.59 2.69
CA GLU A 93 13.83 -8.30 2.55
C GLU A 93 15.26 -8.36 3.10
N HIS A 94 15.49 -9.04 4.23
CA HIS A 94 16.83 -9.20 4.80
C HIS A 94 17.73 -10.15 3.99
N VAL A 95 17.15 -11.12 3.28
CA VAL A 95 17.92 -12.07 2.45
C VAL A 95 18.40 -11.41 1.15
N ASN A 96 17.58 -10.55 0.56
CA ASN A 96 17.93 -9.81 -0.66
C ASN A 96 18.85 -8.60 -0.41
N ALA A 97 19.07 -8.25 0.84
CA ALA A 97 19.84 -7.06 1.21
C ALA A 97 21.34 -7.35 1.24
#